data_AF-A0A259NY24-F1
#
_entry.id   AF-A0A259NY24-F1
#
_cell.length_a   1.000
_cell.length_b   1.000
_cell.length_c   1.000
_cell.angle_alpha   90.00
_cell.angle_beta   90.00
_cell.angle_gamma   90.00
#
_symmetry.space_group_name_H-M   'P 1'
#
loop_
_entity.id
_entity.type
_entity.pdbx_description
1 polymer ?
#
loop_
_entity_poly.entity_id
_entity_poly.type
_entity_poly.pdbx_seq_one_letter_code
_entity_poly.pdbx_strand_id
1 'polypeptide(L)'
;MFNFTPEDQQKIIKLFEFLDSETPAAKAWIRNYLVRKGLNSPQETWAAQSSQLYAVDQIISCLSNFSEIKLVANQMSNAWRGRKHRQNKNLVNLSVGLDKAVSIKLSEMSKGLTQAEIITQLIEDNYPTFLADKREQERKRADEKAAAKRLKNTNLIKKMMGQTHSESSLVAKQVNAAKDLKDIMIMIEEIVSELTRNDNNQGKPPSTKD
;
A
#
# COMPACT_ATOMS: atom_id res chain seq x y z
N MET A 1 7.31 10.97 43.73
CA MET A 1 7.06 11.91 42.61
C MET A 1 7.96 11.46 41.47
N PHE A 2 7.38 10.89 40.42
CA PHE A 2 8.15 10.38 39.28
C PHE A 2 8.50 11.55 38.36
N ASN A 3 9.79 11.78 38.12
CA ASN A 3 10.27 12.96 37.41
C ASN A 3 10.44 12.64 35.92
N PHE A 4 9.35 12.67 35.17
CA PHE A 4 9.43 12.83 33.71
C PHE A 4 10.02 14.20 33.39
N THR A 5 10.96 14.25 32.45
CA THR A 5 11.49 15.53 31.96
C THR A 5 10.39 16.35 31.28
N PRO A 6 10.51 17.67 31.16
CA PRO A 6 9.54 18.48 30.40
C PRO A 6 9.31 17.96 28.97
N GLU A 7 10.37 17.42 28.33
CA GLU A 7 10.27 16.83 27.00
C GLU A 7 9.45 15.53 27.02
N ASP A 8 9.63 14.68 28.03
CA ASP A 8 8.85 13.45 28.19
C ASP A 8 7.38 13.75 28.49
N GLN A 9 7.11 14.74 29.32
CA GLN A 9 5.74 15.20 29.60
C GLN A 9 5.05 15.65 28.30
N GLN A 10 5.75 16.39 27.43
CA GLN A 10 5.18 16.79 26.15
C GLN A 10 4.90 15.58 25.24
N LYS A 11 5.80 14.59 25.19
CA LYS A 11 5.57 13.33 24.47
C LYS A 11 4.36 12.57 25.02
N ILE A 12 4.20 12.54 26.34
CA ILE A 12 3.06 11.89 26.99
C ILE A 12 1.76 12.62 26.66
N ILE A 13 1.71 13.95 26.75
CA ILE A 13 0.52 14.74 26.41
C ILE A 13 0.06 14.46 24.98
N LYS A 14 0.99 14.38 24.02
CA LYS A 14 0.67 14.05 22.62
C LYS A 14 -0.06 12.71 22.46
N LEU A 15 0.21 11.72 23.32
CA LEU A 15 -0.49 10.43 23.27
C LEU A 15 -1.99 10.55 23.57
N PHE A 16 -2.40 11.62 24.25
CA PHE A 16 -3.80 11.86 24.67
C PHE A 16 -4.52 12.91 23.83
N GLU A 17 -3.93 13.39 22.73
CA GLU A 17 -4.57 14.36 21.81
C GLU A 17 -5.96 13.91 21.30
N PHE A 18 -6.22 12.60 21.30
CA PHE A 18 -7.53 12.04 20.93
C PHE A 18 -8.67 12.42 21.89
N LEU A 19 -8.35 12.90 23.09
CA LEU A 19 -9.31 13.47 24.06
C LEU A 19 -9.58 14.93 23.68
N ASP A 20 -10.42 15.09 22.67
CA ASP A 20 -10.75 16.37 22.02
C ASP A 20 -12.06 17.00 22.53
N SER A 21 -12.69 16.42 23.56
CA SER A 21 -14.00 16.86 24.06
C SER A 21 -13.93 17.22 25.54
N GLU A 22 -14.31 18.46 25.86
CA GLU A 22 -14.35 18.99 27.23
C GLU A 22 -15.76 18.93 27.87
N THR A 23 -16.68 18.19 27.25
CA THR A 23 -18.05 18.05 27.74
C THR A 23 -18.09 17.33 29.10
N PRO A 24 -19.09 17.60 29.97
CA PRO A 24 -19.24 16.88 31.23
C PRO A 24 -19.30 15.35 31.06
N ALA A 25 -19.97 14.88 30.01
CA ALA A 25 -20.06 13.45 29.69
C ALA A 25 -18.71 12.85 29.25
N ALA A 26 -17.88 13.60 28.52
CA ALA A 26 -16.52 13.19 28.18
C ALA A 26 -15.66 13.04 29.44
N LYS A 27 -15.70 14.06 30.31
CA LYS A 27 -15.00 14.09 31.59
C LYS A 27 -15.40 12.92 32.49
N ALA A 28 -16.70 12.66 32.64
CA ALA A 28 -17.21 11.51 33.39
C ALA A 28 -16.72 10.17 32.81
N TRP A 29 -16.67 10.03 31.48
CA TRP A 29 -16.16 8.83 30.85
C TRP A 29 -14.67 8.60 31.16
N ILE A 30 -13.84 9.64 31.07
CA ILE A 30 -12.40 9.58 31.37
C ILE A 30 -12.20 9.11 32.81
N ARG A 31 -12.89 9.73 33.77
CA ARG A 31 -12.86 9.34 35.18
C ARG A 31 -13.19 7.85 35.35
N ASN A 32 -14.32 7.42 34.82
CA ASN A 32 -14.78 6.05 34.94
C ASN A 32 -13.86 5.06 34.23
N TYR A 33 -13.18 5.47 33.16
CA TYR A 33 -12.17 4.66 32.50
C TYR A 33 -10.95 4.46 33.40
N LEU A 34 -10.39 5.55 33.93
CA LEU A 34 -9.21 5.52 34.81
C LEU A 34 -9.48 4.72 36.09
N VAL A 35 -10.63 4.93 36.74
CA VAL A 35 -11.03 4.16 37.93
C VAL A 35 -11.13 2.67 37.62
N ARG A 36 -11.76 2.28 36.50
CA ARG A 36 -11.84 0.85 36.09
C ARG A 36 -10.47 0.23 35.79
N LYS A 37 -9.48 1.06 35.46
CA LYS A 37 -8.10 0.62 35.24
C LYS A 37 -7.23 0.69 36.50
N GLY A 38 -7.79 1.10 37.64
CA GLY A 38 -7.04 1.26 38.89
C GLY A 38 -6.06 2.43 38.86
N LEU A 39 -6.29 3.43 38.00
CA LEU A 39 -5.44 4.60 37.80
C LEU A 39 -6.07 5.85 38.45
N ASN A 40 -6.77 5.66 39.57
CA ASN A 40 -7.39 6.74 40.32
C ASN A 40 -6.42 7.31 41.36
N SER A 41 -6.02 8.56 41.15
CA SER A 41 -5.25 9.33 42.13
C SER A 41 -6.19 10.15 43.03
N PRO A 42 -5.84 10.40 44.30
CA PRO A 42 -6.62 11.25 45.21
C PRO A 42 -6.71 12.73 44.80
N GLN A 43 -6.00 13.14 43.74
CA GLN A 43 -5.87 14.54 43.36
C GLN A 43 -7.16 15.05 42.68
N GLU A 44 -7.93 15.84 43.42
CA GLU A 44 -9.32 16.24 43.13
C GLU A 44 -9.52 17.48 42.24
N THR A 45 -8.47 18.11 41.75
CA THR A 45 -8.60 19.41 41.04
C THR A 45 -8.96 19.24 39.55
N TRP A 46 -10.16 18.74 39.29
CA TRP A 46 -10.70 18.54 37.93
C TRP A 46 -11.20 19.84 37.27
N ALA A 47 -11.70 20.79 38.06
CA ALA A 47 -12.58 21.85 37.56
C ALA A 47 -11.91 22.80 36.55
N ALA A 48 -10.59 23.00 36.63
CA ALA A 48 -9.85 23.96 35.82
C ALA A 48 -8.92 23.33 34.76
N GLN A 49 -8.79 22.00 34.73
CA GLN A 49 -7.87 21.31 33.82
C GLN A 49 -8.58 20.83 32.55
N SER A 50 -7.83 20.79 31.44
CA SER A 50 -8.27 20.10 30.23
C SER A 50 -8.34 18.59 30.49
N SER A 51 -9.21 17.91 29.74
CA SER A 51 -9.40 16.47 29.84
C SER A 51 -8.12 15.68 29.57
N GLN A 52 -7.25 16.21 28.71
CA GLN A 52 -5.92 15.66 28.42
C GLN A 52 -4.99 15.76 29.63
N LEU A 53 -4.82 16.97 30.16
CA LEU A 53 -3.93 17.22 31.29
C LEU A 53 -4.36 16.43 32.52
N TYR A 54 -5.66 16.38 32.78
CA TYR A 54 -6.21 15.55 33.84
C TYR A 54 -5.84 14.07 33.66
N ALA A 55 -6.07 13.49 32.47
CA ALA A 55 -5.76 12.09 32.23
C ALA A 55 -4.26 11.81 32.39
N VAL A 56 -3.41 12.72 31.91
CA VAL A 56 -1.95 12.65 32.03
C VAL A 56 -1.51 12.70 33.48
N ASP A 57 -2.00 13.66 34.28
CA ASP A 57 -1.66 13.82 35.69
C ASP A 57 -1.98 12.54 36.49
N GLN A 58 -3.18 11.98 36.28
CA GLN A 58 -3.58 10.74 36.94
C GLN A 58 -2.68 9.58 36.55
N ILE A 59 -2.43 9.39 35.25
CA ILE A 59 -1.64 8.28 34.72
C ILE A 59 -0.18 8.37 35.17
N ILE A 60 0.45 9.55 35.10
CA ILE A 60 1.83 9.78 35.55
C ILE A 60 1.96 9.61 37.07
N SER A 61 0.91 9.92 37.83
CA SER A 61 0.93 9.70 39.29
C SER A 61 0.92 8.22 39.67
N CYS A 62 0.38 7.35 38.79
CA CYS A 62 0.28 5.92 39.02
C CYS A 62 1.37 5.10 38.30
N LEU A 63 1.85 5.57 37.16
CA LEU A 63 2.78 4.84 36.28
C LEU A 63 4.08 5.63 36.09
N SER A 64 5.20 4.94 36.24
CA SER A 64 6.55 5.50 36.11
C SER A 64 7.22 5.18 34.78
N ASN A 65 6.68 4.23 34.02
CA ASN A 65 7.27 3.75 32.77
C ASN A 65 6.54 4.30 31.54
N PHE A 66 7.27 4.98 30.67
CA PHE A 66 6.73 5.52 29.42
C PHE A 66 6.06 4.46 28.53
N SER A 67 6.60 3.23 28.47
CA SER A 67 6.00 2.13 27.70
C SER A 67 4.63 1.72 28.22
N GLU A 68 4.45 1.74 29.54
CA GLU A 68 3.15 1.44 30.18
C GLU A 68 2.15 2.57 29.92
N ILE A 69 2.59 3.82 30.03
CA ILE A 69 1.78 5.00 29.69
C ILE A 69 1.31 4.92 28.23
N LYS A 70 2.22 4.59 27.30
CA LYS A 70 1.89 4.41 25.89
C LYS A 70 0.88 3.29 25.66
N LEU A 71 1.02 2.17 26.37
CA LEU A 71 0.05 1.07 26.30
C LEU A 71 -1.33 1.51 26.77
N VAL A 72 -1.42 2.21 27.90
CA VAL A 72 -2.68 2.74 28.43
C VAL A 72 -3.30 3.76 27.47
N ALA A 73 -2.51 4.68 26.92
CA ALA A 73 -2.99 5.66 25.94
C ALA A 73 -3.59 4.98 24.71
N ASN A 74 -2.94 3.93 24.18
CA ASN A 74 -3.46 3.15 23.06
C ASN A 74 -4.78 2.44 23.40
N GLN A 75 -4.85 1.79 24.57
CA GLN A 75 -6.08 1.13 25.03
C GLN A 75 -7.23 2.13 25.22
N MET A 76 -6.93 3.30 25.78
CA MET A 76 -7.89 4.36 26.02
C MET A 76 -8.36 4.99 24.71
N SER A 77 -7.47 5.20 23.74
CA SER A 77 -7.80 5.69 22.39
C SER A 77 -8.79 4.75 21.69
N ASN A 78 -8.54 3.44 21.72
CA ASN A 78 -9.43 2.45 21.13
C ASN A 78 -10.81 2.45 21.81
N ALA A 79 -10.84 2.52 23.15
CA ALA A 79 -12.09 2.60 23.90
C ALA A 79 -12.86 3.91 23.61
N TRP A 80 -12.16 5.03 23.46
CA TRP A 80 -12.73 6.32 23.11
C TRP A 80 -13.34 6.34 21.70
N ARG A 81 -12.63 5.78 20.72
CA ARG A 81 -13.16 5.59 19.35
C ARG A 81 -14.41 4.72 19.37
N GLY A 82 -14.39 3.63 20.14
CA GLY A 82 -15.56 2.77 20.34
C GLY A 82 -16.77 3.51 20.92
N ARG A 83 -16.54 4.39 21.91
CA ARG A 83 -17.59 5.27 22.46
C ARG A 83 -18.15 6.21 21.41
N LYS A 84 -17.30 6.97 20.71
CA LYS A 84 -17.72 7.91 19.66
C LYS A 84 -18.52 7.21 18.56
N HIS A 85 -18.05 6.05 18.11
CA HIS A 85 -18.74 5.26 17.11
C HIS A 85 -20.14 4.82 17.56
N ARG A 86 -20.31 4.43 18.83
CA ARG A 86 -21.62 4.06 19.39
C ARG A 86 -22.55 5.26 19.59
N GLN A 87 -22.02 6.46 19.88
CA GLN A 87 -22.82 7.66 20.04
C GLN A 87 -23.30 8.26 18.71
N ASN A 88 -22.52 8.13 17.64
CA ASN A 88 -22.79 8.82 16.36
C ASN A 88 -23.74 8.06 15.42
N LYS A 89 -24.22 6.88 15.78
CA LYS A 89 -25.11 6.09 14.92
C LYS A 89 -26.47 5.95 15.59
N ASN A 90 -27.54 6.25 14.86
CA ASN A 90 -28.91 5.80 15.16
C ASN A 90 -29.06 4.27 15.02
N LEU A 91 -27.96 3.52 15.15
CA LEU A 91 -27.89 2.08 15.02
C LEU A 91 -27.74 1.50 16.43
N VAL A 92 -28.79 0.83 16.88
CA VAL A 92 -28.77 0.07 18.12
C VAL A 92 -28.15 -1.30 17.83
N ASN A 93 -27.05 -1.61 18.51
CA ASN A 93 -26.44 -2.94 18.40
C ASN A 93 -27.07 -3.86 19.45
N LEU A 94 -27.66 -4.98 19.01
CA LEU A 94 -28.12 -6.04 19.89
C LEU A 94 -27.00 -7.08 20.09
N SER A 95 -26.75 -7.46 21.34
CA SER A 95 -25.84 -8.57 21.65
C SER A 95 -26.69 -9.80 21.96
N VAL A 96 -26.48 -10.88 21.19
CA VAL A 96 -27.20 -12.14 21.33
C VAL A 96 -26.21 -13.24 21.65
N GLY A 97 -26.48 -14.01 22.70
CA GLY A 97 -25.74 -15.23 22.99
C GLY A 97 -26.25 -16.35 22.08
N LEU A 98 -25.34 -17.00 21.34
CA LEU A 98 -25.65 -18.16 20.53
C LEU A 98 -24.96 -19.39 21.10
N ASP A 99 -25.60 -20.55 20.97
CA ASP A 99 -24.93 -21.81 21.24
C ASP A 99 -23.70 -21.98 20.35
N LYS A 100 -22.67 -22.66 20.87
CA LYS A 100 -21.38 -22.80 20.21
C LYS A 100 -21.51 -23.44 18.83
N ALA A 101 -22.34 -24.48 18.69
CA ALA A 101 -22.53 -25.15 17.40
C ALA A 101 -23.17 -24.20 16.37
N VAL A 102 -24.15 -23.40 16.79
CA VAL A 102 -24.82 -22.41 15.95
C VAL A 102 -23.87 -21.28 15.57
N SER A 103 -23.07 -20.78 16.51
CA SER A 103 -22.08 -19.73 16.26
C SER A 103 -21.00 -20.15 15.25
N ILE A 104 -20.52 -21.40 15.33
CA ILE A 104 -19.57 -21.95 14.36
C ILE A 104 -20.19 -21.99 12.97
N LYS A 105 -21.39 -22.56 12.84
CA LYS A 105 -22.08 -22.67 11.55
C LYS A 105 -22.39 -21.30 10.94
N LEU A 106 -22.83 -20.34 11.75
CA LEU A 106 -23.06 -18.97 11.31
C LEU A 106 -21.77 -18.32 10.80
N SER A 107 -20.64 -18.54 11.50
CA SER A 107 -19.32 -18.02 11.11
C SER A 107 -18.82 -18.63 9.79
N GLU A 108 -19.11 -19.90 9.54
CA GLU A 108 -18.80 -20.57 8.28
C GLU A 108 -19.63 -20.01 7.10
N MET A 109 -20.90 -19.69 7.36
CA MET A 109 -21.81 -19.09 6.38
C MET A 109 -21.44 -17.64 6.07
N SER A 110 -20.90 -16.89 7.04
CA SER A 110 -20.52 -15.48 6.90
C SER A 110 -19.16 -15.26 6.23
N LYS A 111 -18.68 -16.18 5.37
CA LYS A 111 -17.42 -15.97 4.62
C LYS A 111 -17.60 -14.88 3.56
N GLY A 112 -17.16 -13.66 3.89
CA GLY A 112 -17.21 -12.49 3.00
C GLY A 112 -18.41 -11.56 3.22
N LEU A 113 -19.28 -11.89 4.18
CA LEU A 113 -20.40 -11.06 4.64
C LEU A 113 -20.35 -10.94 6.17
N THR A 114 -21.01 -9.94 6.72
CA THR A 114 -21.19 -9.84 8.16
C THR A 114 -22.20 -10.89 8.64
N GLN A 115 -22.08 -11.34 9.89
CA GLN A 115 -23.04 -12.27 10.48
C GLN A 115 -24.47 -11.70 10.51
N ALA A 116 -24.61 -10.38 10.69
CA ALA A 116 -25.89 -9.69 10.67
C ALA A 116 -26.58 -9.82 9.30
N GLU A 117 -25.85 -9.63 8.20
CA GLU A 117 -26.40 -9.78 6.83
C GLU A 117 -26.90 -11.20 6.56
N ILE A 118 -26.15 -12.22 7.00
CA ILE A 118 -26.58 -13.61 6.88
C ILE A 118 -27.84 -13.88 7.70
N ILE A 119 -27.92 -13.35 8.92
CA ILE A 119 -29.12 -13.49 9.76
C ILE A 119 -30.31 -12.81 9.09
N THR A 120 -30.15 -11.60 8.56
CA THR A 120 -31.21 -10.90 7.82
C THR A 120 -31.68 -11.75 6.64
N GLN A 121 -30.77 -12.29 5.83
CA GLN A 121 -31.13 -13.15 4.69
C GLN A 121 -31.83 -14.45 5.09
N LEU A 122 -31.46 -15.03 6.23
CA LEU A 122 -32.12 -16.22 6.78
C LEU A 122 -33.53 -15.92 7.29
N ILE A 123 -33.74 -14.74 7.89
CA ILE A 123 -35.05 -14.31 8.40
C ILE A 123 -35.98 -13.90 7.24
N GLU A 124 -35.43 -13.27 6.20
CA GLU A 124 -36.18 -12.80 5.03
C GLU A 124 -36.45 -13.92 3.99
N ASP A 125 -36.23 -15.19 4.33
CA ASP A 125 -36.36 -16.38 3.44
C ASP A 125 -35.58 -16.27 2.11
N ASN A 126 -34.57 -15.41 2.04
CA ASN A 126 -33.80 -15.13 0.83
C ASN A 126 -32.50 -15.96 0.74
N TYR A 127 -32.32 -16.91 1.66
CA TYR A 127 -31.13 -17.77 1.72
C TYR A 127 -30.92 -18.66 0.47
N PRO A 128 -31.97 -19.22 -0.17
CA PRO A 128 -31.80 -19.93 -1.44
C PRO A 128 -31.27 -19.03 -2.56
N THR A 129 -31.71 -17.77 -2.61
CA THR A 129 -31.24 -16.76 -3.58
C THR A 129 -29.77 -16.41 -3.34
N PHE A 130 -29.35 -16.27 -2.07
CA PHE A 130 -27.94 -16.10 -1.73
C PHE A 130 -27.06 -17.26 -2.22
N LEU A 131 -27.51 -18.51 -2.07
CA LEU A 131 -26.76 -19.67 -2.58
C LEU A 131 -26.63 -19.61 -4.12
N ALA A 132 -27.65 -19.12 -4.82
CA ALA A 132 -27.60 -18.92 -6.26
C ALA A 132 -26.62 -17.80 -6.64
N ASP A 133 -26.70 -16.64 -5.98
CA ASP A 133 -25.82 -15.49 -6.23
C ASP A 133 -24.35 -15.79 -5.91
N LYS A 134 -24.09 -16.58 -4.86
CA LYS A 134 -22.73 -17.02 -4.52
C LYS A 134 -22.15 -17.92 -5.61
N ARG A 135 -22.94 -18.88 -6.12
CA ARG A 135 -22.52 -19.73 -7.25
C ARG A 135 -22.29 -18.90 -8.51
N GLU A 136 -23.14 -17.93 -8.78
CA GLU A 136 -23.02 -16.98 -9.90
C GLU A 136 -21.71 -16.17 -9.81
N GLN A 137 -21.39 -15.63 -8.63
CA GLN A 137 -20.14 -14.90 -8.41
C GLN A 137 -18.90 -15.78 -8.54
N GLU A 138 -18.94 -17.01 -8.03
CA GLU A 138 -17.84 -17.96 -8.18
C GLU A 138 -17.62 -18.34 -9.65
N ARG A 139 -18.70 -18.52 -10.43
CA ARG A 139 -18.60 -18.72 -11.89
C ARG A 139 -17.99 -17.52 -12.58
N LYS A 140 -18.46 -16.29 -12.31
CA LYS A 140 -17.90 -15.07 -12.90
C LYS A 140 -16.40 -14.92 -12.62
N ARG A 141 -15.96 -15.16 -11.38
CA ARG A 141 -14.52 -15.11 -11.03
C ARG A 141 -13.72 -16.23 -11.71
N ALA A 142 -14.30 -17.43 -11.86
CA ALA A 142 -13.66 -18.52 -12.58
C ALA A 142 -13.51 -18.17 -14.07
N ASP A 143 -14.53 -17.57 -14.67
CA ASP A 143 -14.54 -17.13 -16.07
C ASP A 143 -13.56 -15.98 -16.31
N GLU A 144 -13.52 -14.98 -15.43
CA GLU A 144 -12.53 -13.89 -15.47
C GLU A 144 -11.10 -14.43 -15.33
N LYS A 145 -10.88 -15.38 -14.43
CA LYS A 145 -9.56 -16.02 -14.26
C LYS A 145 -9.18 -16.85 -15.48
N ALA A 146 -10.13 -17.54 -16.10
CA ALA A 146 -9.92 -18.26 -17.35
C ALA A 146 -9.64 -17.31 -18.53
N ALA A 147 -10.36 -16.19 -18.62
CA ALA A 147 -10.14 -15.15 -19.63
C ALA A 147 -8.78 -14.48 -19.46
N ALA A 148 -8.38 -14.13 -18.23
CA ALA A 148 -7.06 -13.59 -17.93
C ALA A 148 -5.94 -14.60 -18.27
N LYS A 149 -6.15 -15.90 -18.05
CA LYS A 149 -5.21 -16.95 -18.46
C LYS A 149 -5.11 -17.06 -19.98
N ARG A 150 -6.24 -17.00 -20.69
CA ARG A 150 -6.28 -16.99 -22.16
C ARG A 150 -5.55 -15.77 -22.73
N LEU A 151 -5.77 -14.58 -22.17
CA LEU A 151 -5.10 -13.35 -22.60
C LEU A 151 -3.58 -13.39 -22.35
N LYS A 152 -3.15 -13.96 -21.22
CA LYS A 152 -1.72 -14.20 -20.94
C LYS A 152 -1.11 -15.16 -21.96
N ASN A 153 -1.81 -16.23 -22.31
CA ASN A 153 -1.35 -17.19 -23.30
C ASN A 153 -1.31 -16.59 -24.72
N THR A 154 -2.30 -15.79 -25.13
CA THR A 154 -2.28 -15.12 -26.43
C THR A 154 -1.16 -14.08 -26.52
N ASN A 155 -0.90 -13.34 -25.43
CA ASN A 155 0.22 -12.41 -25.37
C ASN A 155 1.58 -13.12 -25.40
N LEU A 156 1.69 -14.29 -24.78
CA LEU A 156 2.89 -15.13 -24.86
C LEU A 156 3.12 -15.65 -26.28
N ILE A 157 2.07 -16.15 -26.95
CA ILE A 157 2.14 -16.60 -28.35
C ILE A 157 2.50 -15.43 -29.26
N LYS A 158 1.90 -14.25 -29.08
CA LYS A 158 2.23 -13.05 -29.85
C LYS A 158 3.68 -12.59 -29.61
N LYS A 159 4.21 -12.74 -28.39
CA LYS A 159 5.61 -12.44 -28.07
C LYS A 159 6.57 -13.45 -28.72
N MET A 160 6.21 -14.73 -28.76
CA MET A 160 6.98 -15.77 -29.45
C MET A 160 6.93 -15.60 -30.98
N MET A 161 5.79 -15.20 -31.53
CA MET A 161 5.65 -14.89 -32.97
C MET A 161 6.25 -13.54 -33.36
N GLY A 162 6.31 -12.56 -32.46
CA GLY A 162 7.02 -11.30 -32.67
C GLY A 162 8.55 -11.42 -32.64
N GLN A 163 9.07 -12.61 -32.36
CA GLN A 163 10.49 -12.95 -32.36
C GLN A 163 10.98 -13.62 -33.66
N THR A 164 10.17 -13.66 -34.73
CA THR A 164 10.60 -14.20 -36.05
C THR A 164 11.09 -13.12 -37.03
N HIS A 165 11.79 -12.09 -36.55
CA HIS A 165 12.57 -11.17 -37.40
C HIS A 165 14.01 -10.96 -36.91
N SER A 166 14.63 -11.95 -36.25
CA SER A 166 16.07 -11.90 -35.99
C SER A 166 16.95 -12.38 -37.15
N GLU A 167 16.38 -12.91 -38.23
CA GLU A 167 17.16 -13.26 -39.45
C GLU A 167 17.40 -12.06 -40.38
N SER A 168 16.62 -10.98 -40.27
CA SER A 168 16.84 -9.75 -41.06
C SER A 168 18.03 -8.92 -40.57
N SER A 169 18.44 -9.07 -39.31
CA SER A 169 19.54 -8.29 -38.72
C SER A 169 20.93 -8.75 -39.17
N LEU A 170 21.13 -10.05 -39.43
CA LEU A 170 22.42 -10.57 -39.88
C LEU A 170 22.67 -10.25 -41.36
N VAL A 171 21.65 -10.36 -42.20
CA VAL A 171 21.75 -10.02 -43.63
C VAL A 171 21.93 -8.51 -43.83
N ALA A 172 21.21 -7.66 -43.08
CA ALA A 172 21.38 -6.21 -43.16
C ALA A 172 22.77 -5.73 -42.69
N LYS A 173 23.35 -6.39 -41.67
CA LYS A 173 24.72 -6.09 -41.22
C LYS A 173 25.77 -6.53 -42.25
N GLN A 174 25.58 -7.67 -42.92
CA GLN A 174 26.48 -8.11 -43.99
C GLN A 174 26.39 -7.22 -45.24
N VAL A 175 25.20 -6.76 -45.61
CA VAL A 175 25.00 -5.88 -46.78
C VAL A 175 25.62 -4.49 -46.54
N ASN A 176 25.51 -3.94 -45.33
CA ASN A 176 26.16 -2.67 -45.01
C ASN A 176 27.69 -2.79 -44.95
N ALA A 177 28.22 -3.86 -44.35
CA ALA A 177 29.68 -4.09 -44.33
C ALA A 177 30.28 -4.27 -45.72
N ALA A 178 29.55 -4.92 -46.64
CA ALA A 178 29.98 -5.08 -48.03
C ALA A 178 29.97 -3.75 -48.80
N LYS A 179 29.03 -2.85 -48.48
CA LYS A 179 28.96 -1.51 -49.06
C LYS A 179 30.11 -0.63 -48.57
N ASP A 180 30.39 -0.63 -47.27
CA ASP A 180 31.47 0.15 -46.68
C ASP A 180 32.84 -0.29 -47.21
N LEU A 181 33.07 -1.60 -47.39
CA LEU A 181 34.30 -2.11 -48.01
C LEU A 181 34.45 -1.67 -49.47
N LYS A 182 33.35 -1.63 -50.23
CA LYS A 182 33.37 -1.18 -51.62
C LYS A 182 33.71 0.31 -51.72
N ASP A 183 33.16 1.13 -50.83
CA ASP A 183 33.42 2.57 -50.78
C ASP A 183 34.88 2.85 -50.36
N ILE A 184 35.43 2.08 -49.43
CA ILE A 184 36.87 2.14 -49.08
C ILE A 184 37.74 1.72 -50.27
N MET A 185 37.36 0.68 -51.00
CA MET A 185 38.14 0.20 -52.15
C MET A 185 38.19 1.24 -53.28
N ILE A 186 37.06 1.91 -53.56
CA ILE A 186 37.01 3.03 -54.52
C ILE A 186 37.94 4.17 -54.08
N MET A 187 37.93 4.52 -52.79
CA MET A 187 38.79 5.58 -52.27
C MET A 187 40.29 5.23 -52.39
N ILE A 188 40.65 3.96 -52.17
CA ILE A 188 42.02 3.48 -52.39
C ILE A 188 42.39 3.54 -53.88
N GLU A 189 41.51 3.13 -54.79
CA GLU A 189 41.75 3.23 -56.24
C GLU A 189 41.95 4.68 -56.69
N GLU A 190 41.20 5.62 -56.11
CA GLU A 190 41.35 7.07 -56.35
C GLU A 190 42.71 7.57 -55.88
N ILE A 191 43.13 7.23 -54.65
CA ILE A 191 44.43 7.62 -54.10
C ILE A 191 45.58 7.04 -54.94
N VAL A 192 45.50 5.77 -55.34
CA VAL A 192 46.51 5.14 -56.21
C VAL A 192 46.57 5.83 -57.58
N SER A 193 45.42 6.24 -58.13
CA SER A 193 45.35 6.98 -59.39
C SER A 193 45.95 8.38 -59.29
N GLU A 194 45.79 9.06 -58.15
CA GLU A 194 46.41 10.37 -57.90
C GLU A 194 47.93 10.25 -57.71
N LEU A 195 48.40 9.24 -56.97
CA LEU A 195 49.84 9.01 -56.78
C LEU A 195 50.54 8.67 -58.10
N THR A 196 49.95 7.80 -58.93
CA THR A 196 50.48 7.47 -60.26
C THR A 196 50.40 8.60 -61.27
N ARG A 197 49.49 9.58 -61.09
CA ARG A 197 49.47 10.84 -61.87
C ARG A 197 50.56 11.83 -61.43
N ASN A 198 50.89 11.87 -60.14
CA ASN A 198 51.92 12.77 -59.62
C ASN A 198 53.35 12.29 -59.94
N ASP A 199 53.59 10.97 -59.98
CA ASP A 199 54.90 10.42 -60.40
C ASP A 199 55.18 10.58 -61.91
N ASN A 200 54.14 10.73 -62.74
CA ASN A 200 54.28 10.97 -64.19
C ASN A 200 54.49 12.45 -64.56
N ASN A 201 54.45 13.39 -63.60
CA ASN A 201 54.57 14.84 -63.84
C ASN A 201 55.83 15.50 -63.25
N GLN A 202 56.80 14.73 -62.72
CA GLN A 202 58.12 15.25 -62.29
C GLN A 202 59.30 14.88 -63.23
N GLY A 203 59.01 14.43 -64.45
CA GLY A 203 60.01 14.05 -65.46
C GLY A 203 60.08 14.97 -66.66
N LYS A 204 60.32 16.28 -66.49
CA LYS A 204 60.89 17.09 -67.58
C LYS A 204 61.86 18.15 -67.04
N PRO A 205 63.18 17.94 -67.15
CA PRO A 205 64.14 19.00 -66.86
C PRO A 205 63.97 20.15 -67.88
N PRO A 206 64.05 21.43 -67.46
CA PRO A 206 64.19 22.52 -68.40
C PRO A 206 65.54 22.39 -69.11
N SER A 207 65.45 22.30 -70.43
CA SER A 207 66.56 22.44 -71.37
C SER A 207 67.28 23.78 -71.16
N THR A 208 68.60 23.69 -71.01
CA THR A 208 69.64 24.63 -71.48
C THR A 208 69.22 26.04 -71.93
N LYS A 209 69.80 27.05 -71.28
CA LYS A 209 70.29 28.29 -71.91
C LYS A 209 71.58 28.71 -71.20
N ASP A 210 72.69 28.43 -71.86
CA ASP A 210 73.95 29.18 -71.70
C ASP A 210 73.99 30.28 -72.75
#